data_AF-X1QMF9-F1
#
_entry.id   AF-X1QMF9-F1
#
_cell.length_a   1.000
_cell.length_b   1.000
_cell.length_c   1.000
_cell.angle_alpha   90.00
_cell.angle_beta   90.00
_cell.angle_gamma   90.00
#
_symmetry.space_group_name_H-M   'P 1'
#
loop_
_entity.id
_entity.type
_entity.pdbx_description
1 polymer ?
#
loop_
_entity_poly.entity_id
_entity_poly.type
_entity_poly.pdbx_seq_one_letter_code
_entity_poly.pdbx_strand_id
1 'polypeptide(L)'
;MDIELFNKYKKLGRGNWGKDLTMWKMMYLGFLNRYRDEEFTPVLDLLLNIFLDLPKARKEGKLVIMHPFNYGPELFHAMNLAPLMQELFSVGLAPLHLNEPYIDFTNKIGYGDNPTICNAQRPLIGSFMQGVSPIPDLLFFLSTPCNSLAMTYQVFYIY
;
A
#
# COMPACT_ATOMS: atom_id res chain seq x y z
N MET A 1 9.36 19.38 8.70
CA MET A 1 10.54 18.51 8.65
C MET A 1 11.68 19.39 8.19
N ASP A 2 12.89 19.23 8.70
CA ASP A 2 14.00 20.06 8.21
C ASP A 2 14.25 19.84 6.70
N ILE A 3 14.66 20.92 6.02
CA ILE A 3 14.86 20.95 4.58
C ILE A 3 15.92 19.95 4.10
N GLU A 4 16.95 19.70 4.91
CA GLU A 4 17.97 18.70 4.59
C GLU A 4 17.37 17.30 4.55
N LEU A 5 16.55 16.98 5.55
CA LEU A 5 15.89 15.68 5.67
C LEU A 5 14.82 15.46 4.59
N PHE A 6 14.03 16.50 4.29
CA PHE A 6 13.10 16.46 3.15
C PHE A 6 13.85 16.17 1.84
N ASN A 7 14.98 16.86 1.61
CA ASN A 7 15.79 16.65 0.41
C ASN A 7 16.41 15.25 0.35
N LYS A 8 16.83 14.69 1.49
CA LYS A 8 17.29 13.30 1.60
C LYS A 8 16.21 12.33 1.13
N TYR A 9 15.00 12.39 1.70
CA TYR A 9 13.90 11.51 1.31
C TYR A 9 13.47 11.75 -0.14
N LYS A 10 13.39 13.01 -0.58
CA LYS A 10 13.11 13.34 -1.98
C LYS A 10 14.13 12.70 -2.92
N LYS A 11 15.41 12.64 -2.54
CA LYS A 11 16.48 11.98 -3.31
C LYS A 11 16.32 10.45 -3.30
N LEU A 12 16.01 9.86 -2.15
CA LEU A 12 15.81 8.41 -2.01
C LEU A 12 14.65 7.90 -2.89
N GLY A 13 13.58 8.69 -3.02
CA GLY A 13 12.45 8.34 -3.89
C GLY A 13 12.63 8.63 -5.38
N ARG A 14 13.82 9.06 -5.82
CA ARG A 14 14.11 9.24 -7.25
C ARG A 14 14.32 7.88 -7.93
N GLY A 15 14.22 7.88 -9.25
CA GLY A 15 14.46 6.70 -10.08
C GLY A 15 13.19 5.97 -10.51
N ASN A 16 13.38 4.90 -11.28
CA ASN A 16 12.31 4.04 -11.75
C ASN A 16 11.99 2.99 -10.68
N TRP A 17 10.74 2.95 -10.21
CA TRP A 17 10.29 2.00 -9.20
C TRP A 17 9.70 0.71 -9.81
N GLY A 18 9.54 0.65 -11.13
CA GLY A 18 8.76 -0.40 -11.80
C GLY A 18 7.36 0.09 -12.14
N LYS A 19 6.75 -0.52 -13.16
CA LYS A 19 5.42 -0.10 -13.65
C LYS A 19 4.32 -0.38 -12.62
N ASP A 20 4.45 -1.50 -11.91
CA ASP A 20 3.57 -1.97 -10.83
C ASP A 20 3.61 -1.08 -9.58
N LEU A 21 4.65 -0.26 -9.41
CA LEU A 21 4.81 0.64 -8.25
C LEU A 21 4.50 2.11 -8.55
N THR A 22 3.81 2.40 -9.65
CA THR A 22 3.49 3.78 -10.05
C THR A 22 2.64 4.49 -8.99
N MET A 23 1.53 3.88 -8.55
CA MET A 23 0.68 4.45 -7.50
C MET A 23 1.40 4.51 -6.15
N TRP A 24 2.19 3.47 -5.83
CA TRP A 24 3.01 3.44 -4.61
C TRP A 24 3.96 4.64 -4.52
N LYS A 25 4.59 4.99 -5.65
CA LYS A 25 5.45 6.16 -5.75
C LYS A 25 4.68 7.47 -5.62
N MET A 26 3.48 7.55 -6.19
CA MET A 26 2.61 8.73 -6.03
C MET A 26 2.23 8.93 -4.56
N MET A 27 1.87 7.86 -3.86
CA MET A 27 1.58 7.88 -2.42
C MET A 27 2.78 8.34 -1.62
N TYR A 28 3.97 7.78 -1.88
CA TYR A 28 5.22 8.20 -1.24
C TYR A 28 5.47 9.71 -1.39
N LEU A 29 5.37 10.24 -2.61
CA LEU A 29 5.57 11.66 -2.87
C LEU A 29 4.47 12.52 -2.23
N GLY A 30 3.22 12.03 -2.21
CA GLY A 30 2.11 12.67 -1.53
C GLY A 30 2.36 12.81 -0.04
N PHE A 31 2.72 11.71 0.64
CA PHE A 31 3.05 11.72 2.06
C PHE A 31 4.27 12.59 2.36
N LEU A 32 5.34 12.48 1.57
CA LEU A 32 6.54 13.29 1.74
C LEU A 32 6.25 14.80 1.66
N ASN A 33 5.41 15.21 0.71
CA ASN A 33 5.01 16.61 0.55
C ASN A 33 4.03 17.06 1.63
N ARG A 34 3.09 16.18 2.03
CA ARG A 34 2.11 16.47 3.09
C ARG A 34 2.81 16.79 4.42
N TYR A 35 3.82 16.01 4.77
CA TYR A 35 4.57 16.14 6.02
C TYR A 35 5.78 17.07 5.91
N ARG A 36 5.90 17.86 4.83
CA ARG A 36 7.05 18.75 4.60
C ARG A 36 7.25 19.72 5.75
N ASP A 37 6.18 20.30 6.26
CA ASP A 37 6.22 21.36 7.27
C ASP A 37 5.97 20.84 8.70
N GLU A 38 5.73 19.52 8.87
CA GLU A 38 5.46 18.90 10.17
C GLU A 38 6.72 18.42 10.90
N GLU A 39 6.71 18.33 12.23
CA GLU A 39 7.83 17.78 12.99
C GLU A 39 8.20 16.38 12.52
N PHE A 40 9.49 16.12 12.33
CA PHE A 40 9.94 14.80 11.89
C PHE A 40 9.94 13.84 13.08
N THR A 41 9.09 12.82 13.01
CA THR A 41 8.93 11.82 14.07
C THR A 41 9.43 10.46 13.62
N PRO A 42 9.78 9.55 14.56
CA PRO A 42 10.11 8.16 14.22
C PRO A 42 8.99 7.44 13.45
N VAL A 43 7.73 7.85 13.63
CA VAL A 43 6.58 7.31 12.89
C VAL A 43 6.63 7.72 11.42
N LEU A 44 6.95 8.99 11.13
CA LEU A 44 7.13 9.47 9.77
C LEU A 44 8.35 8.82 9.10
N ASP A 45 9.44 8.65 9.85
CA ASP A 45 10.63 7.93 9.38
C ASP A 45 10.27 6.49 8.95
N LEU A 46 9.57 5.75 9.81
CA LEU A 46 9.10 4.40 9.53
C LEU A 46 8.19 4.38 8.29
N LEU A 47 7.20 5.28 8.23
CA LEU A 47 6.26 5.35 7.11
C LEU A 47 6.99 5.55 5.77
N LEU A 48 7.90 6.53 5.69
CA LEU A 48 8.63 6.81 4.47
C LEU A 48 9.56 5.66 4.07
N ASN A 49 10.20 4.99 5.03
CA ASN A 49 11.05 3.84 4.74
C ASN A 49 10.25 2.63 4.24
N ILE A 50 9.04 2.36 4.76
CA ILE A 50 8.20 1.28 4.24
C ILE A 50 7.90 1.48 2.74
N PHE A 51 7.65 2.72 2.30
CA PHE A 51 7.46 3.00 0.88
C PHE A 51 8.72 2.71 0.04
N LEU A 52 9.91 2.98 0.59
CA LEU A 52 11.20 2.79 -0.08
C LEU A 52 11.67 1.33 -0.10
N ASP A 53 11.24 0.51 0.86
CA ASP A 53 11.63 -0.89 0.97
C ASP A 53 11.07 -1.75 -0.17
N LEU A 54 9.85 -1.46 -0.63
CA LEU A 54 9.21 -2.22 -1.70
C LEU A 54 9.95 -2.14 -3.07
N PRO A 55 10.27 -0.95 -3.62
CA PRO A 55 11.06 -0.87 -4.86
C PRO A 55 12.48 -1.44 -4.68
N LYS A 56 13.06 -1.34 -3.48
CA LYS A 56 14.35 -1.95 -3.16
C LYS A 56 14.25 -3.48 -3.21
N ALA A 57 13.24 -4.07 -2.58
CA ALA A 57 12.98 -5.50 -2.61
C ALA A 57 12.79 -6.02 -4.04
N ARG A 58 12.03 -5.30 -4.87
CA ARG A 58 11.86 -5.59 -6.30
C ARG A 58 13.19 -5.61 -7.04
N LYS A 59 14.04 -4.60 -6.83
CA LYS A 59 15.38 -4.53 -7.44
C LYS A 59 16.30 -5.67 -6.99
N GLU A 60 16.17 -6.11 -5.74
CA GLU A 60 16.94 -7.22 -5.16
C GLU A 60 16.40 -8.61 -5.54
N GLY A 61 15.27 -8.68 -6.25
CA GLY A 61 14.63 -9.94 -6.62
C GLY A 61 13.95 -10.66 -5.46
N LYS A 62 13.63 -9.94 -4.36
CA LYS A 62 12.89 -10.50 -3.23
C LYS A 62 11.42 -10.65 -3.59
N LEU A 63 10.82 -11.74 -3.11
CA LEU A 63 9.37 -11.96 -3.20
C LEU A 63 8.65 -11.03 -2.22
N VAL A 64 7.60 -10.39 -2.71
CA VAL A 64 6.71 -9.51 -1.96
C VAL A 64 5.53 -10.33 -1.45
N ILE A 65 5.34 -10.32 -0.13
CA ILE A 65 4.20 -10.95 0.53
C ILE A 65 3.25 -9.90 1.06
N MET A 66 2.02 -9.90 0.55
CA MET A 66 0.99 -9.00 1.05
C MET A 66 0.30 -9.60 2.27
N HIS A 67 0.10 -8.79 3.30
CA HIS A 67 -0.50 -9.21 4.55
C HIS A 67 -1.44 -8.12 5.11
N PRO A 68 -2.38 -8.50 5.99
CA PRO A 68 -3.24 -7.53 6.67
C PRO A 68 -2.53 -6.86 7.84
N PHE A 69 -3.06 -5.69 8.24
CA PHE A 69 -2.53 -4.86 9.33
C PHE A 69 -2.44 -5.55 10.70
N ASN A 70 -3.25 -6.58 10.94
CA ASN A 70 -3.32 -7.27 12.23
C ASN A 70 -2.30 -8.42 12.36
N TYR A 71 -1.35 -8.51 11.43
CA TYR A 71 -0.24 -9.45 11.49
C TYR A 71 1.09 -8.72 11.52
N GLY A 72 1.99 -9.17 12.42
CA GLY A 72 3.35 -8.65 12.53
C GLY A 72 4.24 -9.15 11.37
N PRO A 73 4.98 -8.27 10.68
CA PRO A 73 5.79 -8.66 9.51
C PRO A 73 7.11 -9.38 9.86
N GLU A 74 7.43 -9.57 11.15
CA GLU A 74 8.73 -10.07 11.62
C GLU A 74 9.07 -11.45 11.04
N LEU A 75 8.09 -12.35 10.97
CA LEU A 75 8.28 -13.68 10.40
C LEU A 75 8.57 -13.62 8.90
N PHE A 76 7.98 -12.67 8.17
CA PHE A 76 8.25 -12.50 6.73
C PHE A 76 9.68 -12.00 6.50
N HIS A 77 10.15 -11.07 7.33
CA HIS A 77 11.54 -10.64 7.29
C HIS A 77 12.51 -11.79 7.59
N ALA A 78 12.20 -12.64 8.57
CA ALA A 78 13.02 -13.83 8.87
C ALA A 78 13.07 -14.84 7.70
N MET A 79 12.02 -14.88 6.88
CA MET A 79 11.94 -15.68 5.66
C MET A 79 12.59 -15.01 4.42
N ASN A 80 13.24 -13.85 4.59
CA ASN A 80 13.77 -13.04 3.50
C ASN A 80 12.71 -12.60 2.47
N LEU A 81 11.47 -12.41 2.93
CA LEU A 81 10.38 -11.84 2.15
C LEU A 81 10.27 -10.33 2.40
N ALA A 82 9.70 -9.62 1.43
CA ALA A 82 9.38 -8.21 1.56
C ALA A 82 7.90 -8.04 1.93
N PRO A 83 7.57 -7.63 3.17
CA PRO A 83 6.19 -7.46 3.59
C PRO A 83 5.55 -6.23 2.94
N LEU A 84 4.32 -6.40 2.45
CA LEU A 84 3.44 -5.34 1.97
C LEU A 84 2.16 -5.36 2.81
N MET A 85 2.02 -4.42 3.74
CA MET A 85 0.78 -4.27 4.50
C MET A 85 -0.30 -3.67 3.59
N GLN A 86 -1.38 -4.42 3.31
CA GLN A 86 -2.39 -4.00 2.34
C GLN A 86 -3.07 -2.67 2.73
N GLU A 87 -3.26 -2.40 4.02
CA GLU A 87 -3.90 -1.17 4.51
C GLU A 87 -3.05 0.08 4.30
N LEU A 88 -1.72 -0.07 4.21
CA LEU A 88 -0.86 1.05 3.86
C LEU A 88 -1.17 1.55 2.44
N PHE A 89 -1.57 0.64 1.56
CA PHE A 89 -2.06 1.02 0.24
C PHE A 89 -3.53 1.45 0.31
N SER A 90 -4.42 0.62 0.86
CA SER A 90 -5.86 0.84 0.75
C SER A 90 -6.36 2.07 1.51
N VAL A 91 -5.93 2.23 2.77
CA VAL A 91 -6.28 3.38 3.61
C VAL A 91 -5.34 4.55 3.30
N GLY A 92 -4.09 4.28 2.93
CA GLY A 92 -3.11 5.32 2.62
C GLY A 92 -3.44 6.19 1.41
N LEU A 93 -4.36 5.77 0.53
CA LEU A 93 -4.88 6.61 -0.56
C LEU A 93 -5.76 7.77 -0.05
N ALA A 94 -6.47 7.59 1.08
CA ALA A 94 -7.47 8.54 1.54
C ALA A 94 -6.90 9.89 2.03
N PRO A 95 -5.80 9.95 2.81
CA PRO A 95 -5.17 11.22 3.20
C PRO A 95 -4.68 12.09 2.03
N LEU A 96 -4.63 11.52 0.83
CA LEU A 96 -4.18 12.16 -0.40
C LEU A 96 -5.33 12.41 -1.40
N HIS A 97 -6.58 12.08 -1.05
CA HIS A 97 -7.73 12.17 -1.96
C HIS A 97 -7.50 11.41 -3.28
N LEU A 98 -6.92 10.21 -3.17
CA LEU A 98 -6.64 9.31 -4.29
C LEU A 98 -7.56 8.08 -4.29
N ASN A 99 -8.44 7.92 -3.30
CA ASN A 99 -9.24 6.71 -3.11
C ASN A 99 -10.61 6.78 -3.82
N GLU A 100 -11.14 7.96 -4.06
CA GLU A 100 -12.50 8.19 -4.57
C GLU A 100 -12.76 7.51 -5.92
N PRO A 101 -11.87 7.59 -6.94
CA PRO A 101 -12.10 6.93 -8.22
C PRO A 101 -12.23 5.41 -8.11
N TYR A 102 -11.51 4.80 -7.16
CA TYR A 102 -11.55 3.35 -6.93
C TYR A 102 -12.81 2.93 -6.14
N ILE A 103 -13.29 3.79 -5.23
CA ILE A 103 -14.57 3.60 -4.55
C ILE A 103 -15.73 3.68 -5.55
N ASP A 104 -15.69 4.66 -6.46
CA ASP A 104 -16.70 4.82 -7.51
C ASP A 104 -16.69 3.64 -8.48
N PHE A 105 -15.51 3.17 -8.86
CA PHE A 105 -15.40 1.97 -9.69
C PHE A 105 -16.01 0.74 -8.99
N THR A 106 -15.64 0.48 -7.73
CA THR A 106 -16.18 -0.66 -6.97
C THR A 106 -17.69 -0.58 -6.74
N ASN A 107 -18.25 0.62 -6.59
CA ASN A 107 -19.70 0.83 -6.61
C ASN A 107 -20.31 0.32 -7.92
N LYS A 108 -19.76 0.78 -9.06
CA LYS A 108 -20.30 0.47 -10.41
C LYS A 108 -20.29 -1.02 -10.75
N ILE A 109 -19.37 -1.79 -10.17
CA ILE A 109 -19.26 -3.24 -10.41
C ILE A 109 -19.94 -4.09 -9.32
N GLY A 110 -20.78 -3.49 -8.47
CA GLY A 110 -21.62 -4.21 -7.50
C GLY A 110 -20.99 -4.49 -6.13
N TYR A 111 -19.70 -4.21 -5.94
CA TYR A 111 -19.07 -4.31 -4.61
C TYR A 111 -19.60 -3.26 -3.62
N GLY A 112 -20.16 -2.15 -4.12
CA GLY A 112 -20.82 -1.14 -3.30
C GLY A 112 -22.17 -1.56 -2.73
N ASP A 113 -22.84 -2.53 -3.36
CA ASP A 113 -24.16 -3.02 -2.95
C ASP A 113 -24.08 -3.96 -1.75
N ASN A 114 -22.88 -4.45 -1.42
CA ASN A 114 -22.65 -5.26 -0.23
C ASN A 114 -22.36 -4.36 0.98
N PRO A 115 -23.34 -4.18 1.90
CA PRO A 115 -23.18 -3.31 3.06
C PRO A 115 -22.14 -3.82 4.07
N THR A 116 -21.67 -5.07 3.93
CA THR A 116 -20.67 -5.67 4.84
C THR A 116 -19.24 -5.45 4.36
N ILE A 117 -19.01 -4.83 3.20
CA ILE A 117 -17.66 -4.52 2.71
C ILE A 117 -17.24 -3.15 3.22
N CYS A 118 -16.20 -3.13 4.04
CA CYS A 118 -15.63 -1.90 4.58
C CYS A 118 -15.09 -0.99 3.46
N ASN A 119 -15.33 0.32 3.59
CA ASN A 119 -14.80 1.33 2.68
C ASN A 119 -13.26 1.37 2.63
N ALA A 120 -12.54 0.80 3.60
CA ALA A 120 -11.09 0.62 3.50
C ALA A 120 -10.70 -0.41 2.43
N GLN A 121 -11.53 -1.42 2.18
CA GLN A 121 -11.22 -2.51 1.25
C GLN A 121 -11.64 -2.21 -0.20
N ARG A 122 -12.58 -1.29 -0.37
CA ARG A 122 -13.09 -0.91 -1.68
C ARG A 122 -12.06 -0.21 -2.58
N PRO A 123 -11.25 0.76 -2.10
CA PRO A 123 -10.15 1.29 -2.86
C PRO A 123 -9.16 0.21 -3.29
N LEU A 124 -8.84 -0.74 -2.40
CA LEU A 124 -7.95 -1.87 -2.71
C LEU A 124 -8.50 -2.72 -3.86
N ILE A 125 -9.76 -3.14 -3.77
CA ILE A 125 -10.41 -3.93 -4.81
C ILE A 125 -10.39 -3.18 -6.15
N GLY A 126 -10.82 -1.91 -6.16
CA GLY A 126 -10.91 -1.14 -7.40
C GLY A 126 -9.55 -0.85 -8.04
N SER A 127 -8.54 -0.55 -7.22
CA SER A 127 -7.17 -0.31 -7.69
C SER A 127 -6.49 -1.58 -8.20
N PHE A 128 -6.73 -2.74 -7.59
CA PHE A 128 -6.25 -4.02 -8.10
C PHE A 128 -6.90 -4.34 -9.43
N MET A 129 -8.23 -4.26 -9.55
CA MET A 129 -8.93 -4.53 -10.81
C MET A 129 -8.55 -3.58 -11.95
N GLN A 130 -8.06 -2.38 -11.63
CA GLN A 130 -7.55 -1.42 -12.61
C GLN A 130 -6.05 -1.55 -12.89
N GLY A 131 -5.34 -2.49 -12.23
CA GLY A 131 -3.93 -2.76 -12.47
C GLY A 131 -2.98 -1.65 -11.99
N VAL A 132 -3.38 -0.86 -10.99
CA VAL A 132 -2.57 0.25 -10.46
C VAL A 132 -1.99 -0.03 -9.07
N SER A 133 -2.42 -1.10 -8.43
CA SER A 133 -1.89 -1.56 -7.15
C SER A 133 -0.53 -2.22 -7.28
N PRO A 134 0.33 -2.13 -6.25
CA PRO A 134 1.48 -3.01 -6.12
C PRO A 134 1.05 -4.48 -6.20
N ILE A 135 1.67 -5.22 -7.11
CA ILE A 135 1.37 -6.64 -7.31
C ILE A 135 2.20 -7.44 -6.31
N PRO A 136 1.60 -8.29 -5.45
CA PRO A 136 2.33 -9.20 -4.58
C PRO A 136 2.68 -10.52 -5.29
N ASP A 137 3.74 -11.19 -4.85
CA ASP A 137 4.08 -12.55 -5.32
C ASP A 137 3.41 -13.62 -4.44
N LEU A 138 3.16 -13.29 -3.17
CA LEU A 138 2.55 -14.16 -2.17
C LEU A 138 1.45 -13.41 -1.41
N LEU A 139 0.44 -14.16 -0.96
CA LEU A 139 -0.64 -13.65 -0.14
C LEU A 139 -0.63 -14.35 1.22
N PHE A 140 -0.62 -13.56 2.28
CA PHE A 140 -0.87 -14.04 3.64
C PHE A 140 -2.30 -13.68 4.04
N PHE A 141 -3.08 -14.71 4.34
CA PHE A 141 -4.49 -14.59 4.70
C PHE A 141 -4.70 -14.74 6.20
N LEU A 142 -5.53 -13.86 6.77
CA LEU A 142 -6.14 -14.04 8.08
C LEU A 142 -7.65 -13.80 7.99
N SER A 143 -8.42 -14.63 8.71
CA SER A 143 -9.87 -14.43 8.88
C SER A 143 -10.22 -13.36 9.91
N THR A 144 -9.22 -12.78 10.57
CA THR A 144 -9.34 -11.71 11.56
C THR A 144 -8.79 -10.41 10.98
N PRO A 145 -9.27 -9.23 11.42
CA PRO A 145 -10.29 -9.03 12.45
C PRO A 145 -11.72 -9.00 11.89
N CYS A 146 -11.93 -8.97 10.58
CA CYS A 146 -13.26 -8.87 9.99
C CYS A 146 -13.42 -9.63 8.68
N ASN A 147 -14.65 -10.01 8.36
CA ASN A 147 -14.99 -10.71 7.12
C ASN A 147 -14.73 -9.88 5.86
N SER A 148 -14.76 -8.54 5.94
CA SER A 148 -14.45 -7.68 4.79
C SER A 148 -13.02 -7.89 4.29
N LEU A 149 -12.10 -8.23 5.19
CA LEU A 149 -10.72 -8.56 4.86
C LEU A 149 -10.65 -9.82 4.01
N ALA A 150 -11.43 -10.85 4.36
CA ALA A 150 -11.45 -12.10 3.63
C ALA A 150 -11.97 -11.94 2.19
N MET A 151 -12.82 -10.95 1.96
CA MET A 151 -13.36 -10.66 0.63
C MET A 151 -12.32 -10.09 -0.34
N THR A 152 -11.27 -9.40 0.13
CA THR A 152 -10.27 -8.82 -0.79
C THR A 152 -9.43 -9.86 -1.49
N TYR A 153 -9.26 -11.03 -0.89
CA TYR A 153 -8.50 -12.11 -1.51
C TYR A 153 -9.17 -12.66 -2.77
N GLN A 154 -10.50 -12.57 -2.89
CA GLN A 154 -11.21 -13.04 -4.07
C GLN A 154 -10.80 -12.28 -5.34
N VAL A 155 -10.32 -11.03 -5.23
CA VAL A 155 -9.90 -10.24 -6.38
C VAL A 155 -8.42 -10.38 -6.73
N PHE A 156 -7.60 -10.90 -5.81
CA PHE A 156 -6.18 -11.16 -6.09
C PHE A 156 -5.98 -12.40 -6.99
N TYR A 157 -6.97 -13.30 -7.07
CA TYR A 157 -6.93 -14.50 -7.90
C TYR A 157 -7.27 -14.28 -9.38
N ILE A 158 -7.49 -13.04 -9.84
CA ILE A 158 -7.98 -12.73 -11.20
C ILE A 158 -6.83 -12.47 -12.21
N TYR A 159 -5.57 -12.74 -11.86
CA TYR A 159 -4.41 -12.60 -12.76
C TYR A 159 -3.79 -13.94 -13.17
#